data_AF-R6DDC7-F1
#
_entry.id   AF-R6DDC7-F1
#
_cell.length_a   1.000
_cell.length_b   1.000
_cell.length_c   1.000
_cell.angle_alpha   90.00
_cell.angle_beta   90.00
_cell.angle_gamma   90.00
#
_symmetry.space_group_name_H-M   'P 1'
#
loop_
_entity.id
_entity.type
_entity.pdbx_description
1 polymer ?
#
loop_
_entity_poly.entity_id
_entity_poly.type
_entity_poly.pdbx_seq_one_letter_code
_entity_poly.pdbx_strand_id
1 'polypeptide(L)'
;MSYAKGRKYVGKYAVKITFKGKYSGTKTLYFTIKPKATSISSLKAGSKKFTVKWKKQATQTTGYQVQYSASSKFSKAKTVTVGKNTTVSKKISKLSGKKKYYVRVRTYKTVKINGKSIRIYSGWSKAKTVTTKK
;
A
#
# COMPACT_ATOMS: atom_id res chain seq x y z
N MET A 1 3.77 -8.21 -31.10
CA MET A 1 3.77 -8.58 -29.66
C MET A 1 2.34 -8.95 -29.29
N SER A 2 2.06 -10.20 -28.88
CA SER A 2 0.72 -10.57 -28.43
C SER A 2 0.57 -10.26 -26.94
N TYR A 3 -0.12 -9.17 -26.61
CA TYR A 3 -0.52 -8.91 -25.23
C TYR A 3 -1.78 -9.73 -24.96
N ALA A 4 -1.68 -10.81 -24.19
CA ALA A 4 -2.88 -11.45 -23.61
C ALA A 4 -3.88 -10.40 -23.07
N LYS A 5 -5.11 -10.43 -23.60
CA LYS A 5 -6.27 -9.62 -23.17
C LYS A 5 -6.41 -9.73 -21.63
N GLY A 6 -6.71 -8.62 -20.94
CA GLY A 6 -7.14 -8.67 -19.53
C GLY A 6 -6.12 -8.27 -18.43
N ARG A 7 -4.94 -7.72 -18.77
CA ARG A 7 -3.97 -7.18 -17.77
C ARG A 7 -4.36 -5.79 -17.24
N LYS A 8 -5.62 -5.61 -16.85
CA LYS A 8 -6.17 -4.36 -16.26
C LYS A 8 -6.21 -4.39 -14.73
N TYR A 9 -6.02 -5.57 -14.15
CA TYR A 9 -6.16 -5.81 -12.71
C TYR A 9 -4.83 -5.81 -11.98
N VAL A 10 -4.88 -5.62 -10.66
CA VAL A 10 -3.69 -5.70 -9.82
C VAL A 10 -3.20 -7.15 -9.82
N GLY A 11 -1.92 -7.35 -10.06
CA GLY A 11 -1.35 -8.69 -10.27
C GLY A 11 0.11 -8.67 -10.71
N LYS A 12 0.71 -9.86 -10.75
CA LYS A 12 2.00 -10.09 -11.40
C LYS A 12 1.76 -10.76 -12.74
N TYR A 13 2.43 -10.29 -13.78
CA TYR A 13 2.23 -10.73 -15.14
C TYR A 13 3.57 -11.02 -15.80
N ALA A 14 3.54 -11.94 -16.75
CA ALA A 14 4.66 -12.26 -17.62
C ALA A 14 4.36 -11.83 -19.06
N VAL A 15 5.41 -11.37 -19.76
CA VAL A 15 5.44 -11.13 -21.20
C VAL A 15 6.51 -12.03 -21.77
N LYS A 16 6.11 -12.94 -22.67
CA LYS A 16 7.04 -13.76 -23.44
C LYS A 16 7.39 -13.01 -24.72
N ILE A 17 8.68 -12.71 -24.88
CA ILE A 17 9.26 -12.11 -26.07
C ILE A 17 9.86 -13.26 -26.89
N THR A 18 9.40 -13.41 -28.11
CA THR A 18 9.97 -14.36 -29.08
C THR A 18 10.75 -13.57 -30.10
N PHE A 19 12.04 -13.90 -30.28
CA PHE A 19 12.88 -13.24 -31.27
C PHE A 19 12.53 -13.71 -32.69
N LYS A 20 12.83 -12.87 -33.68
CA LYS A 20 12.48 -13.09 -35.09
C LYS A 20 13.65 -12.72 -36.00
N GLY A 21 13.65 -13.23 -37.23
CA GLY A 21 14.70 -12.97 -38.22
C GLY A 21 15.98 -13.75 -37.89
N LYS A 22 17.13 -13.07 -37.94
CA LYS A 22 18.45 -13.66 -37.63
C LYS A 22 18.65 -14.05 -36.16
N TYR A 23 17.71 -13.70 -35.29
CA TYR A 23 17.79 -13.96 -33.84
C TYR A 23 16.80 -15.06 -33.45
N SER A 24 17.27 -16.05 -32.70
CA SER A 24 16.49 -17.18 -32.20
C SER A 24 16.36 -17.16 -30.67
N GLY A 25 15.33 -17.84 -30.14
CA GLY A 25 15.10 -17.97 -28.70
C GLY A 25 13.94 -17.14 -28.16
N THR A 26 13.72 -17.27 -26.85
CA THR A 26 12.64 -16.56 -26.14
C THR A 26 13.12 -16.00 -24.81
N LYS A 27 12.63 -14.82 -24.43
CA LYS A 27 12.88 -14.20 -23.13
C LYS A 27 11.56 -13.86 -22.45
N THR A 28 11.43 -14.23 -21.18
CA THR A 28 10.24 -13.88 -20.39
C THR A 28 10.58 -12.73 -19.44
N LEU A 29 9.82 -11.64 -19.52
CA LEU A 29 9.90 -10.51 -18.60
C LEU A 29 8.70 -10.48 -17.68
N TYR A 30 8.94 -10.11 -16.43
CA TYR A 30 7.88 -10.00 -15.41
C TYR A 30 7.63 -8.54 -15.07
N PHE A 31 6.36 -8.21 -14.84
CA PHE A 31 5.96 -6.89 -14.34
C PHE A 31 4.81 -7.01 -13.35
N THR A 32 4.66 -6.00 -12.49
CA THR A 32 3.63 -5.97 -11.45
C THR A 32 2.75 -4.74 -11.62
N ILE A 33 1.44 -4.94 -11.75
CA ILE A 33 0.46 -3.85 -11.67
C ILE A 33 0.12 -3.64 -10.21
N LYS A 34 0.45 -2.46 -9.67
CA LYS A 34 0.20 -2.10 -8.26
C LYS A 34 -1.21 -1.52 -8.08
N PRO A 35 -1.84 -1.66 -6.91
CA PRO A 35 -3.10 -0.99 -6.63
C PRO A 35 -2.91 0.54 -6.62
N LYS A 36 -3.99 1.28 -6.86
CA LYS A 36 -3.98 2.74 -6.75
C LYS A 36 -3.61 3.16 -5.33
N ALA A 37 -2.63 4.06 -5.20
CA ALA A 37 -2.23 4.60 -3.90
C ALA A 37 -3.36 5.43 -3.28
N THR A 38 -3.30 5.62 -1.96
CA THR A 38 -4.22 6.52 -1.25
C THR A 38 -3.47 7.65 -0.55
N SER A 39 -4.21 8.58 0.03
CA SER A 39 -3.68 9.72 0.77
C SER A 39 -4.44 9.91 2.08
N ILE A 40 -3.73 10.42 3.08
CA ILE A 40 -4.31 10.79 4.37
C ILE A 40 -5.20 12.02 4.18
N SER A 41 -6.49 11.89 4.49
CA SER A 41 -7.46 12.98 4.43
C SER A 41 -7.45 13.81 5.72
N SER A 42 -7.32 13.18 6.88
CA SER A 42 -7.33 13.85 8.18
C SER A 42 -6.47 13.12 9.21
N LEU A 43 -5.84 13.89 10.10
CA LEU A 43 -5.16 13.40 11.30
C LEU A 43 -5.65 14.21 12.50
N LYS A 44 -6.22 13.54 13.51
CA LYS A 44 -6.70 14.19 14.73
C LYS A 44 -5.92 13.68 15.93
N ALA A 45 -5.30 14.58 16.68
CA ALA A 45 -4.58 14.27 17.91
C ALA A 45 -5.54 14.05 19.09
N GLY A 46 -5.17 13.15 20.00
CA GLY A 46 -5.81 12.97 21.29
C GLY A 46 -4.79 12.62 22.39
N SER A 47 -5.26 12.47 23.62
CA SER A 47 -4.40 12.08 24.76
C SER A 47 -3.77 10.71 24.51
N LYS A 48 -2.43 10.67 24.39
CA LYS A 48 -1.65 9.43 24.13
C LYS A 48 -2.17 8.61 22.93
N LYS A 49 -2.80 9.28 21.95
CA LYS A 49 -3.44 8.66 20.79
C LYS A 49 -3.57 9.62 19.62
N PHE A 50 -3.80 9.09 18.42
CA PHE A 50 -4.30 9.86 17.28
C PHE A 50 -5.27 9.02 16.46
N THR A 51 -6.12 9.70 15.70
CA THR A 51 -7.01 9.07 14.71
C THR A 51 -6.60 9.54 13.32
N VAL A 52 -6.29 8.58 12.45
CA VAL A 52 -5.95 8.84 11.05
C VAL A 52 -7.12 8.41 10.16
N LYS A 53 -7.46 9.25 9.19
CA LYS A 53 -8.43 8.99 8.13
C LYS A 53 -7.75 9.13 6.76
N TRP A 54 -8.17 8.34 5.79
CA TRP A 54 -7.63 8.36 4.43
C TRP A 54 -8.73 8.29 3.38
N LYS A 55 -8.39 8.63 2.14
CA LYS A 55 -9.34 8.54 1.01
C LYS A 55 -9.65 7.07 0.71
N LYS A 56 -10.93 6.74 0.51
CA LYS A 56 -11.36 5.40 0.13
C LYS A 56 -10.78 5.03 -1.23
N GLN A 57 -10.32 3.79 -1.37
CA GLN A 57 -10.00 3.15 -2.66
C GLN A 57 -10.87 1.91 -2.77
N ALA A 58 -11.86 1.95 -3.67
CA ALA A 58 -12.86 0.90 -3.82
C ALA A 58 -12.41 -0.19 -4.80
N THR A 59 -11.82 0.24 -5.92
CA THR A 59 -11.41 -0.66 -7.00
C THR A 59 -10.08 -1.33 -6.70
N GLN A 60 -10.00 -2.63 -7.00
CA GLN A 60 -8.75 -3.39 -6.95
C GLN A 60 -7.96 -3.21 -5.64
N THR A 61 -8.67 -3.09 -4.51
CA THR A 61 -8.10 -2.87 -3.19
C THR A 61 -8.77 -3.83 -2.20
N THR A 62 -7.97 -4.61 -1.47
CA THR A 62 -8.46 -5.45 -0.37
C THR A 62 -8.52 -4.64 0.93
N GLY A 63 -7.50 -3.82 1.17
CA GLY A 63 -7.41 -3.06 2.41
C GLY A 63 -6.25 -2.06 2.40
N TYR A 64 -5.86 -1.64 3.60
CA TYR A 64 -4.86 -0.59 3.81
C TYR A 64 -3.82 -1.01 4.84
N GLN A 65 -2.65 -0.37 4.77
CA GLN A 65 -1.67 -0.36 5.84
C GLN A 65 -1.41 1.06 6.27
N VAL A 66 -1.55 1.30 7.57
CA VAL A 66 -1.15 2.55 8.22
C VAL A 66 0.19 2.29 8.87
N GLN A 67 1.19 3.10 8.55
CA GLN A 67 2.49 3.03 9.17
C GLN A 67 2.78 4.34 9.90
N TYR A 68 3.34 4.23 11.10
CA TYR A 68 3.69 5.38 11.91
C TYR A 68 5.02 5.19 12.65
N SER A 69 5.74 6.28 12.86
CA SER A 69 7.00 6.28 13.62
C SER A 69 7.24 7.64 14.26
N ALA A 70 8.09 7.69 15.29
CA ALA A 70 8.61 8.94 15.83
C ALA A 70 9.76 9.52 14.96
N SER A 71 10.30 8.74 14.03
CA SER A 71 11.33 9.16 13.08
C SER A 71 10.74 9.40 11.69
N SER A 72 11.14 10.49 11.03
CA SER A 72 10.75 10.81 9.65
C SER A 72 11.25 9.78 8.64
N LYS A 73 12.33 9.06 8.96
CA LYS A 73 12.91 7.99 8.15
C LYS A 73 12.16 6.66 8.29
N PHE A 74 11.17 6.56 9.19
CA PHE A 74 10.40 5.34 9.46
C PHE A 74 11.27 4.12 9.86
N SER A 75 12.47 4.33 10.40
CA SER A 75 13.43 3.25 10.73
C SER A 75 12.93 2.26 11.79
N LYS A 76 12.06 2.71 12.71
CA LYS A 76 11.40 1.88 13.73
C LYS A 76 9.87 2.04 13.64
N ALA A 77 9.35 1.91 12.42
CA ALA A 77 7.93 2.17 12.18
C ALA A 77 7.05 0.98 12.58
N LYS A 78 5.96 1.29 13.27
CA LYS A 78 4.89 0.34 13.55
C LYS A 78 3.89 0.36 12.39
N THR A 79 3.42 -0.82 11.99
CA THR A 79 2.49 -0.97 10.86
C THR A 79 1.21 -1.66 11.34
N VAL A 80 0.07 -1.07 11.01
CA VAL A 80 -1.26 -1.60 11.32
C VAL A 80 -1.95 -1.93 10.01
N THR A 81 -2.42 -3.17 9.89
CA THR A 81 -3.17 -3.63 8.71
C THR A 81 -4.67 -3.45 8.95
N VAL A 82 -5.35 -2.90 7.96
CA VAL A 82 -6.80 -2.73 7.93
C VAL A 82 -7.34 -3.60 6.80
N GLY A 83 -8.00 -4.70 7.18
CA GLY A 83 -8.39 -5.77 6.27
C GLY A 83 -9.54 -5.46 5.31
N LYS A 84 -10.28 -4.39 5.55
CA LYS A 84 -11.48 -4.00 4.80
C LYS A 84 -11.23 -2.70 4.05
N ASN A 85 -11.51 -2.68 2.75
CA ASN A 85 -11.38 -1.48 1.91
C ASN A 85 -12.42 -0.38 2.23
N THR A 86 -13.50 -0.73 2.93
CA THR A 86 -14.53 0.20 3.42
C THR A 86 -14.13 0.92 4.70
N THR A 87 -13.23 0.35 5.51
CA THR A 87 -12.73 1.00 6.71
C THR A 87 -11.65 2.02 6.33
N VAL A 88 -11.98 3.31 6.47
CA VAL A 88 -11.13 4.44 6.06
C VAL A 88 -10.62 5.29 7.22
N SER A 89 -10.69 4.76 8.43
CA SER A 89 -10.28 5.41 9.67
C SER A 89 -9.65 4.40 10.62
N LYS A 90 -8.61 4.81 11.34
CA LYS A 90 -8.03 4.01 12.44
C LYS A 90 -7.58 4.91 13.58
N LYS A 91 -7.96 4.50 14.79
CA LYS A 91 -7.44 5.04 16.05
C LYS A 91 -6.19 4.26 16.45
N ILE A 92 -5.10 4.98 16.71
CA ILE A 92 -3.83 4.46 17.23
C ILE A 92 -3.68 5.00 18.64
N SER A 93 -3.68 4.12 19.63
CA SER A 93 -3.58 4.44 21.06
C SER A 93 -2.30 3.90 21.67
N LYS A 94 -2.11 4.08 22.99
CA LYS A 94 -0.94 3.63 23.75
C LYS A 94 0.36 4.24 23.20
N LEU A 95 0.30 5.54 22.89
CA LEU A 95 1.43 6.34 22.44
C LEU A 95 1.96 7.20 23.57
N SER A 96 3.20 7.68 23.45
CA SER A 96 3.71 8.71 24.36
C SER A 96 2.93 10.01 24.15
N GLY A 97 2.62 10.73 25.22
CA GLY A 97 1.99 12.05 25.16
C GLY A 97 2.99 13.12 24.70
N LYS A 98 2.49 14.24 24.14
CA LYS A 98 3.29 15.36 23.64
C LYS A 98 4.40 14.96 22.65
N LYS A 99 4.22 13.86 21.92
CA LYS A 99 5.23 13.30 21.01
C LYS A 99 4.77 13.42 19.57
N LYS A 100 5.68 13.89 18.70
CA LYS A 100 5.47 13.98 17.25
C LYS A 100 5.60 12.59 16.62
N TYR A 101 4.63 12.24 15.78
CA TYR A 101 4.61 11.03 14.98
C TYR A 101 4.44 11.37 13.50
N TYR A 102 5.19 10.67 12.66
CA TYR A 102 5.05 10.65 11.22
C TYR A 102 4.15 9.48 10.85
N VAL A 103 3.16 9.73 10.00
CA VAL A 103 2.15 8.75 9.60
C VAL A 103 2.05 8.74 8.08
N ARG A 104 2.04 7.55 7.49
CA ARG A 104 1.78 7.33 6.07
C ARG A 104 0.85 6.13 5.89
N VAL A 105 0.12 6.12 4.79
CA VAL A 105 -0.83 5.05 4.47
C VAL A 105 -0.54 4.50 3.08
N ARG A 106 -0.76 3.20 2.87
CA ARG A 106 -0.75 2.58 1.54
C ARG A 106 -1.93 1.64 1.39
N THR A 107 -2.31 1.38 0.15
CA THR A 107 -3.28 0.35 -0.19
C THR A 107 -2.58 -0.99 -0.44
N TYR A 108 -3.31 -2.07 -0.28
CA TYR A 108 -2.89 -3.37 -0.77
C TYR A 108 -4.06 -4.15 -1.37
N LYS A 109 -3.72 -5.06 -2.29
CA LYS A 109 -4.62 -6.06 -2.82
C LYS A 109 -4.02 -7.44 -2.57
N THR A 110 -4.83 -8.34 -2.04
CA THR A 110 -4.49 -9.76 -2.03
C THR A 110 -4.94 -10.38 -3.34
N VAL A 111 -4.02 -11.05 -4.04
CA VAL A 111 -4.25 -11.75 -5.30
C VAL A 111 -3.78 -13.20 -5.16
N LYS A 112 -4.42 -14.13 -5.87
CA LYS A 112 -3.90 -15.50 -6.00
C LYS A 112 -3.00 -15.57 -7.22
N ILE A 113 -1.76 -16.02 -7.03
CA ILE A 113 -0.79 -16.26 -8.09
C ILE A 113 -0.21 -17.65 -7.85
N ASN A 114 -0.36 -18.55 -8.82
CA ASN A 114 0.10 -19.94 -8.74
C ASN A 114 -0.38 -20.62 -7.43
N GLY A 115 -1.67 -20.48 -7.11
CA GLY A 115 -2.28 -21.03 -5.89
C GLY A 115 -1.95 -20.28 -4.59
N LYS A 116 -0.96 -19.38 -4.57
CA LYS A 116 -0.52 -18.67 -3.37
C LYS A 116 -1.16 -17.29 -3.24
N SER A 117 -1.60 -16.94 -2.04
CA SER A 117 -2.12 -15.61 -1.72
C SER A 117 -0.98 -14.61 -1.51
N ILE A 118 -0.86 -13.62 -2.39
CA ILE A 118 0.20 -12.61 -2.36
C ILE A 118 -0.43 -11.22 -2.17
N ARG A 119 0.14 -10.42 -1.27
CA ARG A 119 -0.22 -9.00 -1.14
C ARG A 119 0.65 -8.14 -2.04
N ILE A 120 0.01 -7.43 -2.96
CA ILE A 120 0.63 -6.40 -3.79
C ILE A 120 0.29 -5.04 -3.16
N TYR A 121 1.32 -4.24 -2.91
CA TYR A 121 1.19 -2.94 -2.26
C TYR A 121 1.36 -1.80 -3.25
N SER A 122 0.64 -0.71 -3.02
CA SER A 122 0.94 0.57 -3.66
C SER A 122 2.17 1.23 -3.01
N GLY A 123 2.61 2.33 -3.63
CA GLY A 123 3.52 3.26 -2.95
C GLY A 123 2.89 3.83 -1.68
N TRP A 124 3.74 4.21 -0.73
CA TRP A 124 3.29 4.96 0.44
C TRP A 124 2.77 6.33 0.05
N SER A 125 1.73 6.81 0.75
CA SER A 125 1.31 8.21 0.67
C SER A 125 2.43 9.14 1.13
N LYS A 126 2.34 10.41 0.75
CA LYS A 126 3.08 11.48 1.43
C LYS A 126 2.86 11.36 2.94
N ALA A 127 3.95 11.43 3.70
CA ALA A 127 3.89 11.38 5.15
C ALA A 127 3.23 12.67 5.67
N LYS A 128 2.41 12.53 6.71
CA LYS A 128 1.87 13.64 7.49
C LYS A 128 2.28 13.48 8.94
N THR A 129 2.30 14.58 9.68
CA THR A 129 2.69 14.60 11.08
C THR A 129 1.50 14.84 11.99
N VAL A 130 1.57 14.30 13.21
CA VAL A 130 0.64 14.60 14.29
C VAL A 130 1.39 14.57 15.62
N THR A 131 1.12 15.52 16.50
CA THR A 131 1.64 15.53 17.87
C THR A 131 0.54 15.09 18.81
N THR A 132 0.79 14.05 19.60
CA THR A 132 -0.18 13.55 20.59
C THR A 132 -0.40 14.57 21.72
N LYS A 133 -1.58 14.56 22.31
CA LYS A 133 -1.87 15.36 23.52
C LYS A 133 -1.38 14.61 24.77
N LYS A 134 -1.26 15.35 25.88
CA LYS A 134 -0.88 14.80 27.20
C LYS A 134 -1.78 13.64 27.59
#